data_AF-A0A7C3Y6I0-F1
#
_entry.id   AF-A0A7C3Y6I0-F1
#
_cell.length_a   1.000
_cell.length_b   1.000
_cell.length_c   1.000
_cell.angle_alpha   90.00
_cell.angle_beta   90.00
_cell.angle_gamma   90.00
#
_symmetry.space_group_name_H-M   'P 1'
#
loop_
_entity.id
_entity.type
_entity.pdbx_description
1 polymer ?
#
loop_
_entity_poly.entity_id
_entity_poly.type
_entity_poly.pdbx_seq_one_letter_code
_entity_poly.pdbx_strand_id
1 'polypeptide(L)'
;MKPHVAWLTLLALILTSCTSASISTATPTAAPTVTQLPLGIVAVTPSPTAAPTATSSEVLVTISDIERSPDAYRDRHVLIQGYGIMMATLPLCPGYVGLDRRSKFVDAQHHQIVAEVKWKPPQNVPMYDPDNLRLFEGHIRVFSGQIGCTGTTTVETFAYFEIVGVK
;
A
#
# COMPACT_ATOMS: atom_id res chain seq x y z
N MET A 1 21.27 54.66 -21.59
CA MET A 1 20.00 55.39 -21.74
C MET A 1 18.91 54.59 -21.07
N LYS A 2 18.20 55.23 -20.14
CA LYS A 2 17.01 54.81 -19.38
C LYS A 2 15.79 54.79 -20.36
N PRO A 3 14.56 54.31 -20.04
CA PRO A 3 14.10 53.99 -18.68
C PRO A 3 12.95 52.94 -18.50
N HIS A 4 12.58 52.74 -17.22
CA HIS A 4 11.24 52.40 -16.65
C HIS A 4 10.63 51.02 -17.00
N VAL A 5 9.96 50.30 -16.10
CA VAL A 5 8.83 50.74 -15.26
C VAL A 5 8.76 49.91 -13.95
N ALA A 6 8.47 50.63 -12.87
CA ALA A 6 8.12 50.15 -11.54
C ALA A 6 6.61 49.84 -11.45
N TRP A 7 6.23 48.87 -10.59
CA TRP A 7 4.99 48.78 -9.79
C TRP A 7 4.63 47.31 -9.50
N LEU A 8 3.97 46.88 -8.43
CA LEU A 8 3.34 47.52 -7.26
C LEU A 8 3.20 46.42 -6.18
N THR A 9 3.32 46.88 -4.95
CA THR A 9 3.00 46.33 -3.63
C THR A 9 1.74 45.46 -3.47
N LEU A 10 1.86 44.47 -2.56
CA LEU A 10 1.05 44.28 -1.34
C LEU A 10 -0.45 43.91 -1.49
N LEU A 11 -0.81 42.70 -1.03
CA LEU A 11 -2.17 42.34 -0.56
C LEU A 11 -2.02 41.20 0.45
N ALA A 12 -1.99 41.49 1.76
CA ALA A 12 -3.12 41.62 2.69
C ALA A 12 -3.73 40.27 3.13
N LEU A 13 -3.43 39.95 4.40
CA LEU A 13 -4.14 39.05 5.31
C LEU A 13 -5.65 38.97 5.08
N ILE A 14 -6.22 37.76 5.06
CA ILE A 14 -7.54 37.51 5.64
C ILE A 14 -7.49 36.21 6.47
N LEU A 15 -7.47 36.41 7.79
CA LEU A 15 -7.89 35.43 8.79
C LEU A 15 -9.41 35.23 8.66
N THR A 16 -9.89 33.98 8.55
CA THR A 16 -11.29 33.69 8.86
C THR A 16 -11.40 32.40 9.66
N SER A 17 -12.00 32.57 10.83
CA SER A 17 -12.19 31.64 11.94
C SER A 17 -13.33 30.64 11.69
N CYS A 18 -13.29 29.55 12.46
CA CYS A 18 -14.40 28.75 13.04
C CYS A 18 -15.65 28.46 12.19
N THR A 19 -16.10 27.19 12.16
CA THR A 19 -17.41 26.80 12.72
C THR A 19 -17.49 25.27 12.91
N SER A 20 -18.25 24.94 13.94
CA SER A 20 -18.44 23.73 14.75
C SER A 20 -18.60 22.37 14.08
N ALA A 21 -18.05 21.38 14.78
CA ALA A 21 -18.44 19.98 14.74
C ALA A 21 -19.95 19.81 15.00
N SER A 22 -20.61 18.98 14.19
CA SER A 22 -21.94 18.46 14.47
C SER A 22 -21.83 16.98 14.82
N ILE A 23 -22.14 16.67 16.08
CA ILE A 23 -22.28 15.32 16.60
C ILE A 23 -23.66 14.84 16.17
N SER A 24 -23.74 13.79 15.35
CA SER A 24 -25.01 13.12 15.07
C SER A 24 -25.23 12.02 16.08
N THR A 25 -26.31 12.18 16.83
CA THR A 25 -26.80 11.31 17.90
C THR A 25 -27.20 9.95 17.35
N ALA A 26 -26.62 8.89 17.90
CA ALA A 26 -27.04 7.52 17.65
C ALA A 26 -28.47 7.29 18.18
N THR A 27 -29.32 6.68 17.37
CA THR A 27 -30.66 6.21 17.77
C THR A 27 -30.58 4.72 18.09
N PRO A 28 -30.94 4.27 19.31
CA PRO A 28 -31.02 2.84 19.61
C PRO A 28 -32.31 2.26 19.05
N THR A 29 -32.21 1.39 18.04
CA THR A 29 -33.36 0.62 17.51
C THR A 29 -33.34 -0.80 18.08
N ALA A 30 -34.37 -1.05 18.90
CA ALA A 30 -35.06 -2.30 19.23
C ALA A 30 -34.27 -3.62 19.35
N ALA A 31 -34.36 -4.21 20.54
CA ALA A 31 -33.96 -5.57 20.87
C ALA A 31 -34.81 -6.62 20.14
N PRO A 32 -34.22 -7.74 19.67
CA PRO A 32 -35.00 -8.88 19.22
C PRO A 32 -35.49 -9.72 20.40
N THR A 33 -36.78 -10.06 20.34
CA THR A 33 -37.50 -11.00 21.20
C THR A 33 -36.86 -12.39 21.17
N VAL A 34 -36.57 -12.94 22.36
CA VAL A 34 -36.12 -14.33 22.53
C VAL A 34 -37.35 -15.24 22.56
N THR A 35 -37.57 -15.99 21.48
CA THR A 35 -38.49 -17.13 21.47
C THR A 35 -37.73 -18.37 21.95
N GLN A 36 -38.07 -18.89 23.14
CA GLN A 36 -37.52 -20.15 23.65
C GLN A 36 -38.16 -21.34 22.91
N LEU A 37 -37.33 -22.18 22.26
CA LEU A 37 -37.70 -23.51 21.78
C LEU A 37 -37.42 -24.56 22.89
N PRO A 38 -38.21 -25.65 22.99
CA PRO A 38 -38.06 -26.62 24.06
C PRO A 38 -36.80 -27.49 23.89
N LEU A 39 -36.17 -27.79 25.03
CA LEU A 39 -35.03 -28.70 25.18
C LEU A 39 -35.31 -30.07 24.53
N GLY A 40 -34.68 -30.33 23.39
CA GLY A 40 -34.41 -31.67 22.88
C GLY A 40 -32.93 -31.96 23.03
N ILE A 41 -32.57 -32.94 23.86
CA ILE A 41 -31.18 -33.39 24.05
C ILE A 41 -30.73 -34.06 22.75
N VAL A 42 -29.93 -33.37 21.94
CA VAL A 42 -29.20 -33.98 20.83
C VAL A 42 -27.76 -34.19 21.30
N ALA A 43 -27.33 -35.44 21.34
CA ALA A 43 -25.95 -35.81 21.63
C ALA A 43 -25.03 -35.18 20.57
N VAL A 44 -24.20 -34.22 20.97
CA VAL A 44 -23.18 -33.62 20.11
C VAL A 44 -21.92 -34.47 20.22
N THR A 45 -21.68 -35.30 19.23
CA THR A 45 -20.37 -35.91 18.98
C THR A 45 -19.38 -34.76 18.70
N PRO A 46 -18.24 -34.64 19.40
CA PRO A 46 -17.25 -33.63 19.06
C PRO A 46 -16.63 -33.97 17.71
N SER A 47 -17.05 -33.25 16.66
CA SER A 47 -16.31 -33.22 15.40
C SER A 47 -14.96 -32.55 15.68
N PRO A 48 -13.82 -33.14 15.30
CA PRO A 48 -12.55 -32.45 15.40
C PRO A 48 -12.61 -31.23 14.48
N THR A 49 -12.59 -30.04 15.08
CA THR A 49 -12.34 -28.79 14.37
C THR A 49 -10.94 -28.89 13.76
N ALA A 50 -10.89 -29.26 12.48
CA ALA A 50 -9.69 -29.15 11.69
C ALA A 50 -9.28 -27.67 11.71
N ALA A 51 -8.14 -27.38 12.32
CA ALA A 51 -7.48 -26.11 12.14
C ALA A 51 -7.31 -25.89 10.62
N PRO A 52 -7.59 -24.69 10.08
CA PRO A 52 -7.26 -24.42 8.69
C PRO A 52 -5.74 -24.49 8.57
N THR A 53 -5.22 -25.59 8.02
CA THR A 53 -3.86 -25.68 7.53
C THR A 53 -3.74 -24.66 6.41
N ALA A 54 -3.28 -23.46 6.72
CA ALA A 54 -2.88 -22.48 5.73
C ALA A 54 -1.59 -22.98 5.07
N THR A 55 -1.71 -23.92 4.13
CA THR A 55 -0.66 -24.18 3.16
C THR A 55 -0.67 -22.98 2.21
N SER A 56 -0.01 -21.89 2.61
CA SER A 56 0.29 -20.78 1.71
C SER A 56 1.27 -21.30 0.67
N SER A 57 0.75 -21.91 -0.40
CA SER A 57 1.55 -22.23 -1.57
C SER A 57 2.05 -20.92 -2.15
N GLU A 58 3.36 -20.70 -2.09
CA GLU A 58 3.98 -19.52 -2.67
C GLU A 58 3.74 -19.52 -4.18
N VAL A 59 3.03 -18.50 -4.67
CA VAL A 59 2.70 -18.37 -6.09
C VAL A 59 3.76 -17.51 -6.76
N LEU A 60 4.38 -18.03 -7.81
CA LEU A 60 5.24 -17.25 -8.69
C LEU A 60 4.38 -16.37 -9.60
N VAL A 61 4.63 -15.06 -9.60
CA VAL A 61 3.84 -14.06 -10.36
C VAL A 61 4.74 -13.10 -11.13
N THR A 62 4.19 -12.45 -12.17
CA THR A 62 4.85 -11.35 -12.90
C THR A 62 4.21 -10.01 -12.54
N ILE A 63 4.93 -8.91 -12.77
CA ILE A 63 4.37 -7.56 -12.53
C ILE A 63 3.18 -7.30 -13.44
N SER A 64 3.24 -7.74 -14.70
CA SER A 64 2.13 -7.56 -15.64
C SER A 64 0.83 -8.23 -15.18
N ASP A 65 0.92 -9.38 -14.51
CA ASP A 65 -0.27 -10.05 -13.96
C ASP A 65 -0.87 -9.25 -12.80
N ILE A 66 -0.02 -8.71 -11.93
CA ILE A 66 -0.42 -7.85 -10.81
C ILE A 66 -1.11 -6.58 -11.32
N GLU A 67 -0.54 -5.91 -12.32
CA GLU A 67 -1.13 -4.68 -12.88
C GLU A 67 -2.45 -4.95 -13.59
N ARG A 68 -2.59 -6.11 -14.24
CA ARG A 68 -3.85 -6.50 -14.91
C ARG A 68 -4.97 -6.77 -13.92
N SER A 69 -4.65 -7.23 -12.70
CA SER A 69 -5.66 -7.64 -11.71
C SER A 69 -5.18 -7.44 -10.27
N PRO A 70 -4.98 -6.20 -9.81
CA PRO A 70 -4.37 -5.91 -8.52
C PRO A 70 -5.16 -6.49 -7.34
N ASP A 71 -6.50 -6.48 -7.42
CA ASP A 71 -7.37 -7.04 -6.38
C ASP A 71 -7.24 -8.56 -6.23
N ALA A 72 -6.86 -9.27 -7.30
CA ALA A 72 -6.66 -10.73 -7.24
C ALA A 72 -5.41 -11.11 -6.44
N TYR A 73 -4.43 -10.20 -6.37
CA TYR A 73 -3.17 -10.39 -5.65
C TYR A 73 -3.11 -9.64 -4.32
N ARG A 74 -4.06 -8.74 -4.06
CA ARG A 74 -4.11 -7.94 -2.84
C ARG A 74 -3.96 -8.81 -1.59
N ASP A 75 -3.02 -8.40 -0.75
CA ASP A 75 -2.63 -9.01 0.52
C ASP A 75 -2.12 -10.47 0.41
N ARG A 76 -1.91 -10.98 -0.81
CA ARG A 76 -1.32 -12.30 -1.03
C ARG A 76 0.19 -12.27 -0.89
N HIS A 77 0.72 -13.34 -0.32
CA HIS A 77 2.13 -13.64 -0.32
C HIS A 77 2.54 -14.25 -1.68
N VAL A 78 3.55 -13.70 -2.32
CA VAL A 78 3.98 -14.08 -3.68
C VAL A 78 5.50 -14.14 -3.77
N LEU A 79 5.95 -14.85 -4.80
CA LEU A 79 7.33 -14.81 -5.26
C LEU A 79 7.37 -14.11 -6.62
N ILE A 80 8.35 -13.22 -6.78
CA ILE A 80 8.62 -12.58 -8.07
C ILE A 80 10.09 -12.79 -8.42
N GLN A 81 10.34 -13.38 -9.58
CA GLN A 81 11.69 -13.48 -10.11
C GLN A 81 12.07 -12.15 -10.78
N GLY A 82 13.22 -11.59 -10.43
CA GLY A 82 13.66 -10.32 -11.00
C GLY A 82 15.10 -9.96 -10.72
N TYR A 83 15.50 -8.81 -11.28
CA TYR A 83 16.84 -8.24 -11.14
C TYR A 83 16.99 -7.46 -9.82
N GLY A 84 15.88 -7.03 -9.23
CA GLY A 84 15.82 -6.44 -7.90
C GLY A 84 15.32 -5.00 -7.89
N ILE A 85 15.88 -4.15 -7.04
CA ILE A 85 15.30 -2.86 -6.68
C ILE A 85 16.18 -1.70 -7.15
N MET A 86 15.66 -0.88 -8.06
CA MET A 86 16.24 0.41 -8.43
C MET A 86 15.67 1.52 -7.55
N MET A 87 16.50 2.48 -7.14
CA MET A 87 16.07 3.65 -6.37
C MET A 87 16.51 4.95 -7.05
N ALA A 88 15.59 5.92 -7.14
CA ALA A 88 15.95 7.25 -7.63
C ALA A 88 16.88 7.97 -6.65
N THR A 89 17.89 8.65 -7.21
CA THR A 89 18.88 9.42 -6.44
C THR A 89 18.40 10.81 -6.06
N LEU A 90 17.36 11.32 -6.73
CA LEU A 90 16.79 12.64 -6.45
C LEU A 90 16.01 12.60 -5.13
N PRO A 91 16.26 13.52 -4.17
CA PRO A 91 15.55 13.56 -2.90
C PRO A 91 14.07 13.91 -3.11
N LEU A 92 13.22 13.43 -2.20
CA LEU A 92 11.84 13.92 -2.11
C LEU A 92 11.84 15.38 -1.67
N CYS A 93 10.83 16.12 -2.11
CA CYS A 93 10.56 17.46 -1.61
C CYS A 93 10.28 17.44 -0.08
N PRO A 94 10.63 18.52 0.66
CA PRO A 94 10.27 18.64 2.06
C PRO A 94 8.76 18.53 2.27
N GLY A 95 8.35 17.71 3.25
CA GLY A 95 6.93 17.47 3.54
C GLY A 95 6.20 16.59 2.52
N TYR A 96 6.92 15.77 1.74
CA TYR A 96 6.31 14.77 0.88
C TYR A 96 5.33 13.88 1.66
N VAL A 97 4.17 13.62 1.08
CA VAL A 97 3.11 12.79 1.65
C VAL A 97 2.90 11.55 0.78
N GLY A 98 2.60 10.42 1.43
CA GLY A 98 2.21 9.16 0.78
C GLY A 98 3.37 8.18 0.61
N LEU A 99 3.15 7.16 -0.21
CA LEU A 99 4.12 6.09 -0.45
C LEU A 99 5.27 6.59 -1.34
N ASP A 100 6.53 6.35 -0.95
CA ASP A 100 7.70 6.73 -1.76
C ASP A 100 7.76 5.91 -3.05
N ARG A 101 7.45 6.54 -4.19
CA ARG A 101 7.43 5.90 -5.50
C ARG A 101 8.80 5.81 -6.18
N ARG A 102 9.87 6.30 -5.55
CA ARG A 102 11.24 6.29 -6.12
C ARG A 102 11.89 4.91 -6.09
N SER A 103 11.42 4.02 -5.23
CA SER A 103 11.85 2.63 -5.17
C SER A 103 11.02 1.78 -6.12
N LYS A 104 11.67 1.14 -7.08
CA LYS A 104 11.05 0.29 -8.09
C LYS A 104 11.65 -1.09 -8.06
N PHE A 105 10.82 -2.13 -8.01
CA PHE A 105 11.24 -3.49 -8.26
C PHE A 105 11.15 -3.79 -9.76
N VAL A 106 12.14 -4.51 -10.29
CA VAL A 106 12.26 -4.89 -11.71
C VAL A 106 12.18 -6.41 -11.81
N ASP A 107 11.16 -6.92 -12.50
CA ASP A 107 11.00 -8.37 -12.75
C ASP A 107 11.89 -8.87 -13.90
N ALA A 108 11.89 -10.18 -14.12
CA ALA A 108 12.66 -10.82 -15.18
C ALA A 108 12.24 -10.38 -16.60
N GLN A 109 11.04 -9.79 -16.75
CA GLN A 109 10.51 -9.25 -17.99
C GLN A 109 10.75 -7.74 -18.14
N HIS A 110 11.53 -7.13 -17.23
CA HIS A 110 11.86 -5.70 -17.21
C HIS A 110 10.67 -4.77 -16.94
N HIS A 111 9.56 -5.29 -16.42
CA HIS A 111 8.48 -4.45 -15.91
C HIS A 111 8.87 -3.88 -14.55
N GLN A 112 8.21 -2.79 -14.16
CA GLN A 112 8.52 -2.10 -12.91
C GLN A 112 7.27 -1.89 -12.06
N ILE A 113 7.37 -2.19 -10.77
CA ILE A 113 6.34 -1.88 -9.77
C ILE A 113 6.95 -1.08 -8.63
N VAL A 114 6.15 -0.21 -7.98
CA VAL A 114 6.61 0.44 -6.73
C VAL A 114 6.95 -0.62 -5.71
N ALA A 115 8.06 -0.44 -5.01
CA ALA A 115 8.54 -1.38 -4.01
C ALA A 115 8.73 -0.70 -2.66
N GLU A 116 8.29 -1.39 -1.61
CA GLU A 116 8.65 -1.06 -0.24
C GLU A 116 9.48 -2.22 0.33
N VAL A 117 10.60 -1.90 0.96
CA VAL A 117 11.58 -2.89 1.41
C VAL A 117 11.49 -3.00 2.92
N LYS A 118 10.91 -4.08 3.43
CA LYS A 118 10.81 -4.35 4.88
C LYS A 118 11.96 -5.22 5.39
N TRP A 119 12.62 -5.95 4.50
CA TRP A 119 13.78 -6.76 4.82
C TRP A 119 15.06 -5.95 4.87
N LYS A 120 16.07 -6.44 5.59
CA LYS A 120 17.38 -5.81 5.69
C LYS A 120 18.38 -6.53 4.76
N PRO A 121 18.80 -5.91 3.64
CA PRO A 121 19.77 -6.53 2.75
C PRO A 121 21.15 -6.71 3.43
N PRO A 122 21.87 -7.81 3.15
CA PRO A 122 23.26 -7.98 3.58
C PRO A 122 24.16 -6.86 3.03
N GLN A 123 25.22 -6.52 3.77
CA GLN A 123 26.06 -5.34 3.50
C GLN A 123 26.79 -5.33 2.15
N ASN A 124 26.88 -6.47 1.46
CA ASN A 124 27.64 -6.60 0.19
C ASN A 124 26.79 -7.18 -0.96
N VAL A 125 25.47 -7.25 -0.79
CA VAL A 125 24.58 -7.75 -1.85
C VAL A 125 23.91 -6.55 -2.51
N PRO A 126 24.14 -6.33 -3.83
CA PRO A 126 23.49 -5.23 -4.53
C PRO A 126 21.97 -5.45 -4.54
N MET A 127 21.20 -4.40 -4.26
CA MET A 127 19.73 -4.50 -4.30
C MET A 127 19.22 -4.65 -5.73
N TYR A 128 19.94 -4.12 -6.73
CA TYR A 128 19.70 -4.33 -8.16
C TYR A 128 20.92 -4.99 -8.80
N ASP A 129 20.71 -6.13 -9.45
CA ASP A 129 21.73 -6.90 -10.14
C ASP A 129 21.19 -7.29 -11.53
N PRO A 130 21.59 -6.58 -12.61
CA PRO A 130 21.11 -6.87 -13.96
C PRO A 130 21.69 -8.17 -14.54
N ASP A 131 22.78 -8.69 -13.95
CA ASP A 131 23.47 -9.88 -14.44
C ASP A 131 22.94 -11.15 -13.78
N ASN A 132 22.28 -11.05 -12.62
CA ASN A 132 21.78 -12.18 -11.85
C ASN A 132 20.31 -12.03 -11.45
N LEU A 133 19.46 -12.94 -11.96
CA LEU A 133 18.09 -13.08 -11.49
C LEU A 133 18.04 -13.68 -10.08
N ARG A 134 17.17 -13.13 -9.23
CA ARG A 134 16.90 -13.61 -7.87
C ARG A 134 15.41 -13.75 -7.64
N LEU A 135 15.05 -14.55 -6.64
CA LEU A 135 13.67 -14.74 -6.26
C LEU A 135 13.35 -13.86 -5.06
N PHE A 136 12.45 -12.90 -5.25
CA PHE A 136 12.04 -11.96 -4.22
C PHE A 136 10.71 -12.41 -3.61
N GLU A 137 10.64 -12.38 -2.30
CA GLU A 137 9.50 -12.80 -1.50
C GLU A 137 8.83 -11.56 -0.91
N GLY A 138 7.49 -11.51 -0.93
CA GLY A 138 6.75 -10.38 -0.39
C GLY A 138 5.25 -10.45 -0.56
N HIS A 139 4.60 -9.33 -0.26
CA HIS A 139 3.16 -9.16 -0.39
C HIS A 139 2.81 -8.12 -1.44
N ILE A 140 1.76 -8.40 -2.22
CA ILE A 140 1.15 -7.35 -3.06
C ILE A 140 0.16 -6.57 -2.21
N ARG A 141 0.39 -5.28 -2.09
CA ARG A 141 -0.47 -4.36 -1.34
C ARG A 141 -1.09 -3.36 -2.29
N VAL A 142 -2.20 -2.75 -1.88
CA VAL A 142 -2.84 -1.65 -2.62
C VAL A 142 -2.77 -0.40 -1.76
N PHE A 143 -2.05 0.60 -2.25
CA PHE A 143 -2.08 1.94 -1.65
C PHE A 143 -3.32 2.68 -2.16
N SER A 144 -3.99 3.42 -1.28
CA SER A 144 -5.02 4.39 -1.64
C SER A 144 -4.93 5.60 -0.71
N GLY A 145 -4.59 6.76 -1.25
CA GLY A 145 -4.37 7.95 -0.43
C GLY A 145 -3.77 9.13 -1.20
N GLN A 146 -3.45 10.21 -0.48
CA GLN A 146 -2.78 11.36 -1.05
C GLN A 146 -1.29 11.09 -1.26
N ILE A 147 -0.77 11.48 -2.43
CA ILE A 147 0.65 11.43 -2.79
C ILE A 147 1.09 12.77 -3.35
N GLY A 148 2.30 13.20 -3.01
CA GLY A 148 2.96 14.33 -3.66
C GLY A 148 3.63 15.30 -2.69
N CYS A 149 4.03 16.45 -3.22
CA CYS A 149 4.60 17.54 -2.44
C CYS A 149 3.50 18.41 -1.82
N THR A 150 3.83 19.09 -0.73
CA THR A 150 2.95 20.09 -0.10
C THR A 150 2.40 21.07 -1.14
N GLY A 151 1.07 21.18 -1.23
CA GLY A 151 0.38 22.08 -2.18
C GLY A 151 0.17 21.49 -3.58
N THR A 152 0.73 20.32 -3.89
CA THR A 152 0.57 19.62 -5.18
C THR A 152 0.26 18.14 -5.01
N THR A 153 -0.51 17.79 -3.97
CA THR A 153 -0.91 16.40 -3.72
C THR A 153 -2.09 15.97 -4.60
N THR A 154 -2.10 14.69 -4.96
CA THR A 154 -3.19 14.02 -5.69
C THR A 154 -3.61 12.75 -4.95
N VAL A 155 -4.89 12.35 -5.07
CA VAL A 155 -5.33 11.05 -4.56
C VAL A 155 -5.08 10.00 -5.63
N GLU A 156 -4.35 8.95 -5.26
CA GLU A 156 -4.02 7.84 -6.15
C GLU A 156 -4.36 6.51 -5.51
N THR A 157 -4.59 5.50 -6.36
CA THR A 157 -4.73 4.11 -5.96
C THR A 157 -3.89 3.23 -6.90
N PHE A 158 -2.99 2.42 -6.34
CA PHE A 158 -2.15 1.50 -7.12
C PHE A 158 -1.62 0.35 -6.28
N ALA A 159 -1.24 -0.74 -6.95
CA ALA A 159 -0.56 -1.87 -6.31
C ALA A 159 0.94 -1.62 -6.13
N TYR A 160 1.51 -2.09 -5.03
CA TYR A 160 2.94 -2.07 -4.75
C TYR A 160 3.41 -3.39 -4.14
N PHE A 161 4.69 -3.67 -4.29
CA PHE A 161 5.31 -4.88 -3.77
C PHE A 161 6.03 -4.59 -2.44
N GLU A 162 5.49 -5.12 -1.35
CA GLU A 162 6.11 -5.09 -0.02
C GLU A 162 7.06 -6.28 0.12
N ILE A 163 8.36 -6.04 -0.07
CA ILE A 163 9.39 -7.08 -0.11
C ILE A 163 9.84 -7.42 1.30
N VAL A 164 9.74 -8.71 1.64
CA VAL A 164 10.07 -9.26 2.96
C VAL A 164 11.29 -10.18 2.95
N GLY A 165 11.75 -10.60 1.76
CA GLY A 165 12.94 -11.44 1.65
C GLY A 165 13.44 -11.66 0.23
N VAL A 166 14.58 -12.35 0.15
CA VAL A 166 15.17 -12.87 -1.08
C VAL A 166 15.58 -14.32 -0.81
N LYS A 167 15.29 -15.22 -1.74
CA LYS A 167 15.63 -16.64 -1.67
C LYS A 167 16.76 -17.01 -2.61
#